data_AF-A0A495XER6-F1
#
_entry.id   AF-A0A495XER6-F1
#
_cell.length_a   1.000
_cell.length_b   1.000
_cell.length_c   1.000
_cell.angle_alpha   90.00
_cell.angle_beta   90.00
_cell.angle_gamma   90.00
#
_symmetry.space_group_name_H-M   'P 1'
#
loop_
_entity.id
_entity.type
_entity.pdbx_description
1 polymer ?
#
loop_
_entity_poly.entity_id
_entity_poly.type
_entity_poly.pdbx_seq_one_letter_code
_entity_poly.pdbx_strand_id
1 'polypeptide(L)'
;MRDDLVAFIDARLDEDADLARRCDGGDDCGQWVARGHTVDFCQVDLPGFHPTIARHVARHDPARVLREVAAKRRVLRRHRPERVGDRVVCRVDGDPFPCADVRDLAAPYADHPR
;
A
#
# COMPACT_ATOMS: atom_id res chain seq x y z
N MET A 1 -3.12 -22.08 -3.09
CA MET A 1 -1.83 -21.49 -3.56
C MET A 1 -1.97 -20.23 -4.43
N ARG A 2 -2.92 -20.12 -5.38
CA ARG A 2 -3.06 -18.90 -6.23
C ARG A 2 -3.98 -17.84 -5.63
N ASP A 3 -5.11 -18.27 -5.06
CA ASP A 3 -5.99 -17.42 -4.26
C ASP A 3 -5.29 -16.93 -2.99
N ASP A 4 -4.36 -17.74 -2.47
CA ASP A 4 -3.52 -17.42 -1.31
C ASP A 4 -2.69 -16.16 -1.53
N LEU A 5 -2.22 -15.89 -2.77
CA LEU A 5 -1.43 -14.68 -3.04
C LEU A 5 -2.31 -13.43 -3.07
N VAL A 6 -3.50 -13.49 -3.69
CA VAL A 6 -4.42 -12.35 -3.72
C VAL A 6 -4.90 -12.05 -2.30
N ALA A 7 -5.30 -13.08 -1.55
CA ALA A 7 -5.70 -12.95 -0.16
C ALA A 7 -4.57 -12.38 0.72
N PHE A 8 -3.33 -12.82 0.51
CA PHE A 8 -2.15 -12.26 1.17
C PHE A 8 -1.99 -10.77 0.87
N ILE A 9 -2.04 -10.37 -0.40
CA ILE A 9 -1.88 -8.95 -0.78
C ILE A 9 -3.02 -8.12 -0.21
N ASP A 10 -4.27 -8.58 -0.30
CA ASP A 10 -5.42 -7.86 0.27
C ASP A 10 -5.27 -7.69 1.79
N ALA A 11 -4.85 -8.73 2.52
CA ALA A 11 -4.61 -8.64 3.96
C ALA A 11 -3.54 -7.60 4.30
N ARG A 12 -2.42 -7.57 3.57
CA ARG A 12 -1.36 -6.56 3.76
C ARG A 12 -1.84 -5.15 3.43
N LEU A 13 -2.65 -5.00 2.38
CA LEU A 13 -3.26 -3.72 2.02
C LEU A 13 -4.33 -3.27 3.03
N ASP A 14 -4.97 -4.18 3.73
CA ASP A 14 -5.87 -3.86 4.84
C ASP A 14 -5.09 -3.39 6.07
N GLU A 15 -3.97 -4.04 6.41
CA GLU A 15 -3.08 -3.61 7.49
C GLU A 15 -2.50 -2.20 7.26
N ASP A 16 -1.96 -1.95 6.06
CA ASP A 16 -1.43 -0.63 5.68
C ASP A 16 -2.53 0.44 5.77
N ALA A 17 -3.74 0.12 5.31
CA ALA A 17 -4.85 1.06 5.35
C ALA A 17 -5.39 1.29 6.77
N ASP A 18 -5.44 0.26 7.62
CA ASP A 18 -5.86 0.42 9.01
C ASP A 18 -4.90 1.33 9.77
N LEU A 19 -3.59 1.06 9.65
CA LEU A 19 -2.58 1.89 10.29
C LEU A 19 -2.62 3.33 9.78
N ALA A 20 -2.71 3.54 8.46
CA ALA A 20 -2.83 4.87 7.89
C ALA A 20 -4.06 5.61 8.44
N ARG A 21 -5.25 5.00 8.48
CA ARG A 21 -6.45 5.66 9.04
C ARG A 21 -6.30 6.05 10.50
N ARG A 22 -5.61 5.24 11.32
CA ARG A 22 -5.32 5.58 12.73
C ARG A 22 -4.38 6.78 12.84
N CYS A 23 -3.50 6.97 11.86
CA CYS A 23 -2.53 8.05 11.80
C CYS A 23 -3.04 9.33 11.12
N ASP A 24 -4.10 9.26 10.32
CA ASP A 24 -4.67 10.37 9.54
C ASP A 24 -5.40 11.43 10.38
N GLY A 25 -5.44 11.26 11.71
CA GLY A 25 -5.95 12.26 12.66
C GLY A 25 -7.42 12.68 12.55
N GLY A 26 -8.16 12.19 11.55
CA GLY A 26 -9.56 12.54 11.25
C GLY A 26 -9.69 13.57 10.12
N ASP A 27 -10.93 13.86 9.72
CA ASP A 27 -11.24 14.67 8.51
C ASP A 27 -10.71 16.12 8.52
N ASP A 28 -10.26 16.63 9.67
CA ASP A 28 -9.78 18.01 9.85
C ASP A 28 -8.26 18.10 10.05
N CYS A 29 -7.57 16.96 10.02
CA CYS A 29 -6.14 16.86 10.18
C CYS A 29 -5.44 17.05 8.81
N GLY A 30 -4.54 18.03 8.74
CA GLY A 30 -3.79 18.35 7.52
C GLY A 30 -2.72 17.31 7.16
N GLN A 31 -2.02 17.54 6.06
CA GLN A 31 -0.89 16.69 5.64
C GLN A 31 0.26 16.76 6.63
N TRP A 32 1.02 15.67 6.75
CA TRP A 32 2.28 15.70 7.51
C TRP A 32 3.30 16.63 6.85
N VAL A 33 3.92 17.51 7.63
CA VAL A 33 4.85 18.53 7.12
C VAL A 33 6.21 18.43 7.81
N ALA A 34 7.28 18.32 7.03
CA ALA A 34 8.64 18.41 7.54
C ALA A 34 9.07 19.87 7.72
N ARG A 35 9.53 20.24 8.92
CA ARG A 35 10.07 21.57 9.26
C ARG A 35 11.46 21.42 9.87
N GLY A 36 12.49 21.46 9.03
CA GLY A 36 13.87 21.25 9.47
C GLY A 36 14.05 19.87 10.10
N HIS A 37 14.26 19.83 11.41
CA HIS A 37 14.47 18.62 12.21
C HIS A 37 13.19 18.06 12.85
N THR A 38 12.03 18.60 12.50
CA THR A 38 10.72 18.26 13.07
C THR A 38 9.79 17.75 11.98
N VAL A 39 8.92 16.81 12.34
CA VAL A 39 7.75 16.46 11.53
C VAL A 39 6.52 16.87 12.31
N ASP A 40 5.69 17.67 11.67
CA ASP A 40 4.33 18.03 12.09
C ASP A 40 3.41 16.92 11.61
N PHE A 41 2.90 16.12 12.55
CA PHE A 41 1.96 15.02 12.29
C PHE A 41 0.51 15.48 12.40
N CYS A 42 0.26 16.80 12.38
CA CYS A 42 -0.99 17.49 12.66
C CYS A 42 -1.54 17.31 14.09
N GLN A 43 -1.35 16.15 14.71
CA GLN A 43 -1.72 15.89 16.10
C GLN A 43 -0.62 16.28 17.09
N VAL A 44 0.64 16.13 16.65
CA VAL A 44 1.83 16.37 17.45
C VAL A 44 3.00 16.75 16.55
N ASP A 45 3.84 17.65 17.03
CA ASP A 45 5.15 17.93 16.44
C ASP A 45 6.19 17.04 17.12
N LEU A 46 6.88 16.18 16.37
CA LEU A 46 8.00 15.42 16.91
C LEU A 46 9.34 15.93 16.35
N PRO A 47 10.22 16.48 17.21
CA PRO A 47 11.56 16.90 16.83
C PRO A 47 12.57 15.74 16.87
N GLY A 48 13.81 16.02 16.46
CA GLY A 48 14.95 15.09 16.62
C GLY A 48 15.28 14.28 15.37
N PHE A 49 14.59 14.51 14.26
CA PHE A 49 14.93 13.89 12.99
C PHE A 49 16.10 14.61 12.32
N HIS A 50 16.92 13.86 11.59
CA HIS A 50 17.73 14.49 10.53
C HIS A 50 16.80 15.08 9.46
N PRO A 51 17.08 16.22 8.82
CA PRO A 51 16.12 16.88 7.93
C PRO A 51 15.68 16.03 6.74
N THR A 52 16.58 15.19 6.22
CA THR A 52 16.25 14.20 5.18
C THR A 52 15.25 13.15 5.69
N ILE A 53 15.40 12.70 6.93
CA ILE A 53 14.48 11.72 7.55
C ILE A 53 13.11 12.38 7.76
N ALA A 54 13.08 13.62 8.28
CA ALA A 54 11.83 14.36 8.46
C ALA A 54 11.06 14.47 7.13
N ARG A 55 11.75 14.84 6.05
CA ARG A 55 11.16 14.90 4.69
C ARG A 55 10.67 13.55 4.20
N HIS A 56 11.42 12.47 4.46
CA HIS A 56 11.00 11.12 4.10
C HIS A 56 9.72 10.72 4.84
N VAL A 57 9.67 10.92 6.15
CA VAL A 57 8.48 10.65 6.98
C VAL A 57 7.27 11.43 6.48
N ALA A 58 7.40 12.76 6.31
CA ALA A 58 6.31 13.61 5.80
C ALA A 58 5.82 13.17 4.40
N ARG A 59 6.73 12.69 3.54
CA ARG A 59 6.36 12.15 2.23
C ARG A 59 5.53 10.86 2.34
N HIS A 60 5.60 10.13 3.45
CA HIS A 60 4.80 8.93 3.73
C HIS A 60 3.55 9.25 4.57
N ASP A 61 2.98 10.44 4.36
CA ASP A 61 1.71 10.90 4.92
C ASP A 61 0.58 9.83 4.78
N PRO A 62 -0.27 9.64 5.81
CA PRO A 62 -1.36 8.67 5.81
C PRO A 62 -2.30 8.79 4.61
N ALA A 63 -2.66 10.01 4.20
CA ALA A 63 -3.54 10.23 3.07
C ALA A 63 -2.90 9.71 1.76
N ARG A 64 -1.59 9.84 1.60
CA ARG A 64 -0.85 9.23 0.47
C ARG A 64 -0.89 7.71 0.57
N VAL A 65 -0.64 7.11 1.73
CA VAL A 65 -0.69 5.66 1.90
C VAL A 65 -2.07 5.12 1.50
N LEU A 66 -3.15 5.78 1.92
CA LEU A 66 -4.52 5.41 1.53
C LEU A 66 -4.74 5.51 0.01
N ARG A 67 -4.21 6.55 -0.65
CA ARG A 67 -4.25 6.68 -2.12
C ARG A 67 -3.48 5.54 -2.81
N GLU A 68 -2.33 5.13 -2.28
CA GLU A 68 -1.53 4.03 -2.79
C GLU A 68 -2.24 2.68 -2.62
N VAL A 69 -2.81 2.41 -1.44
CA VAL A 69 -3.63 1.21 -1.21
C VAL A 69 -4.79 1.16 -2.21
N ALA A 70 -5.53 2.27 -2.36
CA ALA A 70 -6.63 2.33 -3.32
C ALA A 70 -6.17 2.07 -4.76
N ALA A 71 -4.97 2.56 -5.14
CA ALA A 71 -4.38 2.29 -6.44
C ALA A 71 -4.03 0.82 -6.64
N LYS A 72 -3.35 0.19 -5.67
CA LYS A 72 -3.00 -1.25 -5.71
C LYS A 72 -4.24 -2.13 -5.78
N ARG A 73 -5.29 -1.83 -5.00
CA ARG A 73 -6.59 -2.53 -5.10
C ARG A 73 -7.24 -2.39 -6.48
N ARG A 74 -7.11 -1.24 -7.14
CA ARG A 74 -7.58 -1.08 -8.53
C ARG A 74 -6.80 -1.98 -9.50
N VAL A 75 -5.51 -2.21 -9.27
CA VAL A 75 -4.70 -3.13 -10.09
C VAL A 75 -5.17 -4.57 -9.84
N LEU A 76 -5.29 -5.01 -8.59
CA LEU A 76 -5.80 -6.36 -8.28
C LEU A 76 -7.18 -6.66 -8.91
N ARG A 77 -8.12 -5.71 -8.84
CA ARG A 77 -9.45 -5.88 -9.48
C ARG A 77 -9.39 -6.01 -11.00
N ARG A 78 -8.39 -5.36 -11.63
CA ARG A 78 -8.15 -5.46 -13.08
C ARG A 78 -7.52 -6.82 -13.42
N HIS A 79 -6.44 -7.18 -12.74
CA HIS A 79 -5.72 -8.45 -12.90
C HIS A 79 -6.36 -9.55 -12.06
N ARG A 80 -7.57 -9.97 -12.45
CA ARG A 80 -8.29 -11.08 -11.82
C ARG A 80 -8.16 -12.37 -12.65
N PRO A 81 -8.28 -13.55 -12.02
CA PRO A 81 -8.29 -14.81 -12.75
C PRO A 81 -9.50 -14.89 -13.68
N GLU A 82 -9.28 -15.39 -14.88
CA GLU A 82 -10.28 -15.72 -15.89
C GLU A 82 -10.04 -17.13 -16.40
N ARG A 83 -11.12 -17.90 -16.59
CA ARG A 83 -11.01 -19.28 -17.08
C ARG A 83 -11.18 -19.32 -18.59
N VAL A 84 -10.16 -19.82 -19.28
CA VAL A 84 -10.15 -19.99 -20.75
C VAL A 84 -9.86 -21.45 -21.04
N GLY A 85 -10.92 -22.20 -21.37
CA GLY A 85 -10.86 -23.66 -21.43
C GLY A 85 -10.49 -24.27 -20.07
N ASP A 86 -9.41 -25.06 -20.05
CA ASP A 86 -8.89 -25.71 -18.84
C ASP A 86 -7.85 -24.88 -18.08
N ARG A 87 -7.50 -23.68 -18.58
CA ARG A 87 -6.47 -22.83 -17.99
C ARG A 87 -7.09 -21.67 -17.21
N VAL A 88 -6.39 -21.24 -16.15
CA VAL A 88 -6.67 -20.00 -15.42
C VAL A 88 -5.61 -18.97 -15.78
N VAL A 89 -6.03 -17.88 -16.41
CA VAL A 89 -5.17 -16.81 -16.92
C VAL A 89 -5.52 -15.47 -16.27
N CYS A 90 -4.63 -14.50 -16.36
CA CYS A 90 -4.93 -13.13 -16.04
C CYS A 90 -5.84 -12.53 -17.12
N ARG A 91 -6.94 -11.90 -16.72
CA ARG A 91 -7.87 -11.23 -17.64
C ARG A 91 -7.23 -10.14 -18.51
N VAL A 92 -6.20 -9.46 -18.00
CA VAL A 92 -5.57 -8.32 -18.68
C VAL A 92 -4.46 -8.81 -19.61
N ASP A 93 -3.60 -9.70 -19.11
CA ASP A 93 -2.35 -10.06 -19.80
C ASP A 93 -2.50 -11.34 -20.65
N GLY A 94 -3.47 -12.20 -20.35
CA GLY A 94 -3.62 -13.53 -20.94
C GLY A 94 -2.61 -14.57 -20.41
N ASP A 95 -1.66 -14.14 -19.58
CA ASP A 95 -0.65 -15.00 -18.95
C ASP A 95 -1.22 -15.91 -17.86
N PRO A 96 -0.54 -17.01 -17.50
CA PRO A 96 -0.94 -17.85 -16.37
C PRO A 96 -1.11 -17.03 -15.08
N PHE A 97 -2.28 -17.14 -14.44
CA PHE A 97 -2.54 -16.44 -13.18
C PHE A 97 -1.82 -17.13 -12.00
N PRO A 98 -1.28 -16.37 -11.01
CA PRO A 98 -1.13 -14.91 -10.98
C PRO A 98 -0.11 -14.42 -12.03
N CYS A 99 -0.34 -13.27 -12.67
CA CYS A 99 0.61 -12.67 -13.62
C CYS A 99 1.75 -11.93 -12.91
N ALA A 100 2.72 -11.41 -13.66
CA ALA A 100 3.86 -10.66 -13.11
C ALA A 100 3.42 -9.47 -12.25
N ASP A 101 2.46 -8.66 -12.74
CA ASP A 101 1.97 -7.49 -12.02
C ASP A 101 1.38 -7.83 -10.64
N VAL A 102 0.63 -8.94 -10.55
CA VAL A 102 0.10 -9.41 -9.25
C VAL A 102 1.22 -9.87 -8.32
N ARG A 103 2.29 -10.50 -8.86
CA ARG A 103 3.45 -10.87 -8.05
C ARG A 103 4.23 -9.65 -7.56
N ASP A 104 4.38 -8.63 -8.41
CA ASP A 104 5.10 -7.40 -8.07
C ASP A 104 4.37 -6.58 -6.99
N LEU A 105 3.04 -6.66 -6.94
CA LEU A 105 2.28 -6.08 -5.83
C LEU A 105 2.59 -6.70 -4.47
N ALA A 106 3.13 -7.93 -4.43
CA ALA A 106 3.58 -8.56 -3.19
C ALA A 106 5.02 -8.18 -2.80
N ALA A 107 5.80 -7.58 -3.69
CA ALA A 107 7.21 -7.26 -3.45
C ALA A 107 7.46 -6.40 -2.21
N PRO A 108 6.63 -5.38 -1.87
CA PRO A 108 6.81 -4.60 -0.64
C PRO A 108 6.67 -5.41 0.65
N TYR A 109 6.10 -6.61 0.58
CA TYR A 109 5.81 -7.47 1.73
C TYR A 109 6.72 -8.71 1.77
N ALA A 110 7.85 -8.70 1.06
CA ALA A 110 8.77 -9.85 0.99
C ALA A 110 9.34 -10.26 2.35
N ASP A 111 9.50 -9.30 3.27
CA ASP A 111 9.99 -9.53 4.63
C ASP A 111 8.88 -9.91 5.62
N HIS A 112 7.62 -9.96 5.16
CA HIS A 112 6.50 -10.30 6.03
C HIS A 112 6.53 -11.80 6.35
N PRO A 113 6.42 -12.22 7.64
CA PRO A 113 6.34 -13.63 7.99
C PRO A 113 5.11 -14.27 7.31
N ARG A 114 5.31 -15.46 6.75
CA ARG A 114 4.26 -16.20 6.03
C ARG A 114 3.25 -16.83 6.98
#